data_AF-A0A7V2VMU6-F1
#
_entry.id   AF-A0A7V2VMU6-F1
#
_cell.length_a   1.000
_cell.length_b   1.000
_cell.length_c   1.000
_cell.angle_alpha   90.00
_cell.angle_beta   90.00
_cell.angle_gamma   90.00
#
_symmetry.space_group_name_H-M   'P 1'
#
loop_
_entity.id
_entity.type
_entity.pdbx_description
1 polymer ?
#
loop_
_entity_poly.entity_id
_entity_poly.type
_entity_poly.pdbx_seq_one_letter_code
_entity_poly.pdbx_strand_id
1 'polypeptide(L)'
;MNSAKHNLSLGEAANLFLAGLSPEERVPSQQEVHKFIRWFGWKRPMAGLTAAEVTKYADSLPSSDTDYTKKVEQIRAFLAYARKKGWSETNLAAHLKAKKVKTRFQPAKPDLAEPIALTRQRHAEMKAELDALRSKRLQVIDEMHKAAADKDFRENAPLQAAREQRGHLEGQIRELEDALKAVTIINKKPETTLKVSIGDSIILRDLGSGDDRQYIIVSPKEVDPAQGKISSASPIGKAVIGRVFGEVVEVATPAGKLRYEIKKGS
;
A
#
# COMPACT_ATOMS: atom_id res chain seq x y z
N MET A 1 -16.52 -37.26 31.88
CA MET A 1 -16.84 -36.89 30.47
C MET A 1 -16.16 -35.56 30.12
N ASN A 2 -14.95 -35.54 29.55
CA ASN A 2 -14.38 -34.28 29.01
C ASN A 2 -13.36 -34.46 27.86
N SER A 3 -13.20 -35.67 27.31
CA SER A 3 -12.19 -35.94 26.26
C SER A 3 -12.61 -35.52 24.84
N ALA A 4 -13.87 -35.10 24.63
CA ALA A 4 -14.38 -34.74 23.30
C ALA A 4 -14.11 -33.27 22.89
N LYS A 5 -13.71 -32.40 23.83
CA LYS A 5 -13.51 -30.97 23.56
C LYS A 5 -12.14 -30.63 22.97
N HIS A 6 -11.16 -31.52 23.09
CA HIS A 6 -9.77 -31.27 22.66
C HIS A 6 -9.47 -31.64 21.21
N ASN A 7 -10.38 -32.31 20.50
CA ASN A 7 -10.13 -32.80 19.13
C ASN A 7 -11.05 -32.17 18.06
N LEU A 8 -11.75 -31.09 18.41
CA LEU A 8 -12.64 -30.39 17.51
C LEU A 8 -11.83 -29.70 16.39
N SER A 9 -12.15 -30.00 15.14
CA SER A 9 -11.50 -29.36 13.99
C SER A 9 -11.98 -27.93 13.77
N LEU A 10 -11.18 -27.12 13.08
CA LEU A 10 -11.55 -25.76 12.68
C LEU A 10 -12.85 -25.72 11.87
N GLY A 11 -13.08 -26.70 11.01
CA GLY A 11 -14.31 -26.83 10.23
C GLY A 11 -15.55 -27.08 11.09
N GLU A 12 -15.45 -28.00 12.06
CA GLU A 12 -16.56 -28.30 12.98
C GLU A 12 -16.84 -27.13 13.92
N ALA A 13 -15.79 -26.48 14.43
CA ALA A 13 -15.91 -25.29 15.25
C ALA A 13 -16.63 -24.15 14.52
N ALA A 14 -16.32 -23.95 13.24
CA ALA A 14 -16.97 -22.93 12.42
C ALA A 14 -18.44 -23.23 12.15
N ASN A 15 -18.80 -24.48 11.85
CA ASN A 15 -20.19 -24.89 11.69
C ASN A 15 -21.00 -24.63 12.96
N LEU A 16 -20.44 -24.97 14.14
CA LEU A 16 -21.07 -24.71 15.43
C LEU A 16 -21.19 -23.22 15.79
N PHE A 17 -20.27 -22.39 15.29
CA PHE A 17 -20.35 -20.94 15.42
C PHE A 17 -21.44 -20.35 14.53
N LEU A 18 -21.44 -20.69 13.23
CA LEU A 18 -22.40 -20.19 12.25
C LEU A 18 -23.83 -20.65 12.53
N ALA A 19 -24.00 -21.85 13.10
CA ALA A 19 -25.31 -22.34 13.55
C ALA A 19 -25.92 -21.47 14.67
N GLY A 20 -25.08 -20.82 15.49
CA GLY A 20 -25.51 -19.96 16.60
C GLY A 20 -25.76 -18.49 16.23
N LEU A 21 -25.53 -18.10 14.96
CA LEU A 21 -25.74 -16.73 14.48
C LEU A 21 -27.11 -16.54 13.82
N SER A 22 -27.63 -15.32 13.86
CA SER A 22 -28.82 -14.88 13.13
C SER A 22 -28.57 -14.93 11.61
N PRO A 23 -29.62 -15.09 10.77
CA PRO A 23 -29.44 -15.17 9.31
C PRO A 23 -28.68 -13.97 8.70
N GLU A 24 -28.90 -12.76 9.22
CA GLU A 24 -28.26 -11.51 8.76
C GLU A 24 -26.76 -11.45 9.09
N GLU A 25 -26.35 -12.05 10.21
CA GLU A 25 -24.96 -12.07 10.68
C GLU A 25 -24.19 -13.28 10.12
N ARG A 26 -24.92 -14.35 9.76
CA ARG A 26 -24.37 -15.61 9.26
C ARG A 26 -23.66 -15.43 7.93
N VAL A 27 -24.26 -14.71 6.97
CA VAL A 27 -23.71 -14.56 5.61
C VAL A 27 -22.32 -13.89 5.59
N PRO A 28 -22.11 -12.70 6.19
CA PRO A 28 -20.80 -12.07 6.21
C PRO A 28 -19.80 -12.85 7.06
N SER A 29 -20.24 -13.43 8.19
CA SER A 29 -19.37 -14.23 9.06
C SER A 29 -18.92 -15.52 8.39
N GLN A 30 -19.79 -16.19 7.63
CA GLN A 30 -19.48 -17.44 6.94
C GLN A 30 -18.39 -17.25 5.90
N GLN A 31 -18.43 -16.17 5.10
CA GLN A 31 -17.42 -15.91 4.08
C GLN A 31 -16.03 -15.72 4.70
N GLU A 32 -15.92 -14.89 5.74
CA GLU A 32 -14.61 -14.58 6.35
C GLU A 32 -14.08 -15.73 7.19
N VAL A 33 -14.96 -16.44 7.92
CA VAL A 33 -14.58 -17.63 8.69
C VAL A 33 -14.14 -18.76 7.77
N HIS A 34 -14.79 -18.99 6.62
CA HIS A 34 -14.33 -20.01 5.67
C HIS A 34 -12.97 -19.66 5.03
N LYS A 35 -12.70 -18.38 4.73
CA LYS A 35 -11.37 -17.95 4.27
C LYS A 35 -10.29 -18.21 5.32
N PHE A 36 -10.60 -17.91 6.59
CA PHE A 36 -9.73 -18.19 7.72
C PHE A 36 -9.44 -19.70 7.84
N ILE A 37 -10.47 -20.55 7.82
CA ILE A 37 -10.29 -22.01 7.88
C ILE A 37 -9.52 -22.54 6.67
N ARG A 38 -9.78 -22.01 5.47
CA ARG A 38 -9.05 -22.42 4.25
C ARG A 38 -7.55 -22.16 4.37
N TRP A 39 -7.15 -21.08 5.04
CA TRP A 39 -5.75 -20.76 5.30
C TRP A 39 -5.07 -21.77 6.24
N PHE A 40 -5.76 -22.18 7.30
CA PHE A 40 -5.20 -23.07 8.33
C PHE A 40 -5.46 -24.56 8.09
N GLY A 41 -6.42 -24.90 7.23
CA GLY A 41 -6.89 -26.24 6.93
C GLY A 41 -8.13 -26.65 7.73
N TRP A 42 -9.11 -27.25 7.04
CA TRP A 42 -10.41 -27.65 7.62
C TRP A 42 -10.32 -28.72 8.71
N LYS A 43 -9.39 -29.67 8.57
CA LYS A 43 -9.18 -30.78 9.49
C LYS A 43 -8.23 -30.44 10.65
N ARG A 44 -7.71 -29.20 10.69
CA ARG A 44 -6.76 -28.80 11.72
C ARG A 44 -7.48 -28.71 13.08
N PRO A 45 -6.91 -29.22 14.18
CA PRO A 45 -7.48 -29.07 15.52
C PRO A 45 -7.52 -27.60 15.96
N MET A 46 -8.65 -27.15 16.53
CA MET A 46 -8.81 -25.78 17.06
C MET A 46 -7.81 -25.49 18.19
N ALA A 47 -7.52 -26.47 19.04
CA ALA A 47 -6.58 -26.35 20.15
C ALA A 47 -5.12 -26.12 19.71
N GLY A 48 -4.77 -26.51 18.47
CA GLY A 48 -3.43 -26.33 17.91
C GLY A 48 -3.21 -24.98 17.23
N LEU A 49 -4.17 -24.05 17.32
CA LEU A 49 -4.05 -22.71 16.75
C LEU A 49 -3.35 -21.77 17.74
N THR A 50 -2.27 -21.14 17.31
CA THR A 50 -1.47 -20.25 18.17
C THR A 50 -1.72 -18.78 17.90
N ALA A 51 -1.42 -17.92 18.88
CA ALA A 51 -1.53 -16.46 18.73
C ALA A 51 -0.65 -15.92 17.58
N ALA A 52 0.57 -16.44 17.43
CA ALA A 52 1.51 -16.02 16.40
C ALA A 52 0.99 -16.32 14.98
N GLU A 53 0.32 -17.47 14.81
CA GLU A 53 -0.30 -17.87 13.55
C GLU A 53 -1.50 -16.97 13.19
N VAL A 54 -2.33 -16.64 14.17
CA VAL A 54 -3.47 -15.72 13.99
C VAL A 54 -2.98 -14.31 13.60
N THR A 55 -1.85 -13.86 14.17
CA THR A 55 -1.21 -12.60 13.75
C THR A 55 -0.67 -12.66 12.32
N LYS A 56 0.01 -13.75 11.94
CA LYS A 56 0.48 -13.93 10.54
C LYS A 56 -0.67 -13.92 9.53
N TYR A 57 -1.81 -14.52 9.88
CA TYR A 57 -3.00 -14.44 9.03
C TYR A 57 -3.51 -12.99 8.92
N ALA A 58 -3.58 -12.25 10.02
CA ALA A 58 -4.01 -10.84 10.01
C ALA A 58 -3.08 -9.95 9.17
N ASP A 59 -1.78 -10.24 9.13
CA ASP A 59 -0.79 -9.55 8.30
C ASP A 59 -0.88 -9.92 6.81
N SER A 60 -1.38 -11.12 6.49
CA SER A 60 -1.60 -11.58 5.12
C SER A 60 -2.85 -10.98 4.44
N LEU A 61 -3.73 -10.34 5.23
CA LEU A 61 -4.94 -9.70 4.72
C LEU A 61 -4.61 -8.34 4.06
N PRO A 62 -5.06 -8.09 2.82
CA PRO A 62 -4.79 -6.83 2.12
C PRO A 62 -5.39 -5.64 2.88
N SER A 63 -4.54 -4.65 3.21
CA SER A 63 -4.91 -3.48 4.03
C SER A 63 -5.67 -2.39 3.26
N SER A 64 -5.95 -2.58 1.96
CA SER A 64 -6.56 -1.58 1.07
C SER A 64 -8.09 -1.66 0.97
N ASP A 65 -8.72 -2.52 1.77
CA ASP A 65 -10.16 -2.75 1.72
C ASP A 65 -10.88 -1.85 2.74
N THR A 66 -11.84 -1.04 2.28
CA THR A 66 -12.71 -0.18 3.11
C THR A 66 -13.47 -0.99 4.17
N ASP A 67 -13.53 -2.32 4.02
CA ASP A 67 -14.17 -3.27 4.93
C ASP A 67 -13.18 -4.15 5.72
N TYR A 68 -11.87 -3.89 5.71
CA TYR A 68 -10.87 -4.67 6.45
C TYR A 68 -11.20 -4.79 7.94
N THR A 69 -11.65 -3.71 8.55
CA THR A 69 -12.06 -3.68 9.96
C THR A 69 -13.24 -4.62 10.22
N LYS A 70 -14.28 -4.59 9.37
CA LYS A 70 -15.43 -5.50 9.49
C LYS A 70 -14.99 -6.96 9.35
N LYS A 71 -14.19 -7.28 8.32
CA LYS A 71 -13.63 -8.63 8.06
C LYS A 71 -12.93 -9.22 9.28
N VAL A 72 -12.09 -8.40 9.90
CA VAL A 72 -11.37 -8.77 11.13
C VAL A 72 -12.33 -8.96 12.31
N GLU A 73 -13.37 -8.14 12.47
CA GLU A 73 -14.37 -8.36 13.54
C GLU A 73 -15.11 -9.70 13.39
N GLN A 74 -15.45 -10.12 12.16
CA GLN A 74 -16.13 -11.41 11.95
C GLN A 74 -15.27 -12.60 12.38
N ILE A 75 -13.97 -12.59 12.06
CA ILE A 75 -13.05 -13.64 12.49
C ILE A 75 -12.79 -13.54 14.01
N ARG A 76 -12.76 -12.32 14.57
CA ARG A 76 -12.62 -12.12 16.02
C ARG A 76 -13.80 -12.73 16.78
N ALA A 77 -15.02 -12.55 16.28
CA ALA A 77 -16.23 -13.13 16.87
C ALA A 77 -16.15 -14.66 16.92
N PHE A 78 -15.68 -15.30 15.84
CA PHE A 78 -15.44 -16.74 15.80
C PHE A 78 -14.41 -17.20 16.85
N LEU A 79 -13.25 -16.54 16.93
CA LEU A 79 -12.20 -16.88 17.90
C LEU A 79 -12.64 -16.64 19.35
N ALA A 80 -13.44 -15.59 19.60
CA ALA A 80 -14.00 -15.31 20.92
C ALA A 80 -15.02 -16.38 21.34
N TYR A 81 -15.84 -16.83 20.38
CA TYR A 81 -16.79 -17.93 20.60
C TYR A 81 -16.06 -19.25 20.91
N ALA A 82 -14.99 -19.56 20.19
CA ALA A 82 -14.17 -20.74 20.45
C ALA A 82 -13.56 -20.74 21.85
N ARG A 83 -13.10 -19.59 22.34
CA ARG A 83 -12.66 -19.42 23.73
C ARG A 83 -13.79 -19.63 24.73
N LYS A 84 -14.96 -19.02 24.50
CA LYS A 84 -16.15 -19.17 25.37
C LYS A 84 -16.60 -20.62 25.50
N LYS A 85 -16.41 -21.43 24.45
CA LYS A 85 -16.71 -22.87 24.44
C LYS A 85 -15.58 -23.75 25.00
N GLY A 86 -14.43 -23.17 25.32
CA GLY A 86 -13.26 -23.88 25.86
C GLY A 86 -12.48 -24.67 24.81
N TRP A 87 -12.60 -24.32 23.52
CA TRP A 87 -11.86 -24.97 22.42
C TRP A 87 -10.47 -24.35 22.19
N SER A 88 -10.23 -23.18 22.78
CA SER A 88 -8.92 -22.53 22.82
C SER A 88 -8.62 -22.10 24.25
N GLU A 89 -7.45 -22.47 24.75
CA GLU A 89 -6.97 -22.05 26.08
C GLU A 89 -6.51 -20.59 26.10
N THR A 90 -6.08 -20.09 24.93
CA THR A 90 -5.58 -18.73 24.74
C THR A 90 -6.63 -17.80 24.13
N ASN A 91 -6.50 -16.50 24.42
CA ASN A 91 -7.40 -15.47 23.90
C ASN A 91 -7.03 -15.06 22.47
N LEU A 92 -7.18 -15.97 21.51
CA LEU A 92 -6.78 -15.77 20.11
C LEU A 92 -7.45 -14.54 19.46
N ALA A 93 -8.69 -14.22 19.87
CA ALA A 93 -9.42 -13.03 19.43
C ALA A 93 -8.69 -11.71 19.72
N ALA A 94 -7.92 -11.63 20.81
CA ALA A 94 -7.15 -10.43 21.17
C ALA A 94 -5.90 -10.22 20.29
N HIS A 95 -5.45 -11.28 19.61
CA HIS A 95 -4.29 -11.25 18.72
C HIS A 95 -4.68 -10.95 17.27
N LEU A 96 -5.97 -11.04 16.95
CA LEU A 96 -6.55 -10.59 15.69
C LEU A 96 -6.88 -9.09 15.78
N LYS A 97 -5.85 -8.24 15.79
CA LYS A 97 -6.02 -6.79 15.80
C LYS A 97 -6.35 -6.35 14.38
N ALA A 98 -7.46 -5.64 14.21
CA ALA A 98 -7.57 -4.79 13.05
C ALA A 98 -6.37 -3.84 13.17
N LYS A 99 -5.58 -3.65 12.10
CA LYS A 99 -4.89 -2.38 11.89
C LYS A 99 -5.95 -1.29 12.02
N LYS A 100 -6.27 -0.89 13.26
CA LYS A 100 -6.75 0.45 13.54
C LYS A 100 -5.62 1.28 12.99
N VAL A 101 -5.91 2.00 11.92
CA VAL A 101 -5.22 3.24 11.63
C VAL A 101 -5.50 4.13 12.84
N LYS A 102 -4.77 3.88 13.94
CA LYS A 102 -4.53 4.88 14.95
C LYS A 102 -3.44 5.70 14.33
N THR A 103 -3.82 6.86 13.82
CA THR A 103 -2.93 8.00 13.67
C THR A 103 -2.39 8.32 15.06
N ARG A 104 -1.37 7.57 15.47
CA ARG A 104 -0.53 7.86 16.62
C ARG A 104 0.89 7.67 16.13
N PHE A 105 1.45 8.77 15.65
CA PHE A 105 2.89 8.94 15.53
C PHE A 105 3.52 8.60 16.88
N GLN A 106 4.28 7.51 16.93
CA GLN A 106 5.42 7.36 17.81
C GLN A 106 6.58 6.79 16.98
N PRO A 107 7.79 7.32 17.17
CA PRO A 107 8.91 7.11 16.27
C PRO A 107 9.48 5.71 16.45
N ALA A 108 9.65 4.99 15.35
CA ALA A 108 10.53 3.83 15.35
C ALA A 108 11.98 4.32 15.55
N LYS A 109 12.70 3.71 16.49
CA LYS A 109 14.17 3.73 16.43
C LYS A 109 14.61 2.93 15.19
N PRO A 110 15.74 3.34 14.59
CA PRO A 110 15.96 3.25 13.16
C PRO A 110 16.38 1.84 12.77
N ASP A 111 15.50 1.13 12.07
CA ASP A 111 15.99 0.20 11.08
C ASP A 111 16.08 1.03 9.80
N LEU A 112 17.30 1.46 9.51
CA LEU A 112 17.76 2.29 8.38
C LEU A 112 16.62 2.68 7.44
N ALA A 113 15.96 3.80 7.77
CA ALA A 113 15.01 4.42 6.86
C ALA A 113 15.75 4.70 5.56
N GLU A 114 15.49 3.91 4.53
CA GLU A 114 15.88 4.30 3.20
C GLU A 114 15.20 5.65 2.96
N PRO A 115 15.98 6.72 2.74
CA PRO A 115 15.42 8.03 2.56
C PRO A 115 14.45 7.99 1.39
N ILE A 116 13.29 8.66 1.52
CA ILE A 116 12.40 8.87 0.38
C ILE A 116 13.20 9.66 -0.66
N ALA A 117 13.68 8.92 -1.65
CA ALA A 117 14.60 9.34 -2.69
C ALA A 117 13.86 10.25 -3.68
N LEU A 118 13.82 11.55 -3.41
CA LEU A 118 13.23 12.52 -4.34
C LEU A 118 14.31 13.11 -5.25
N THR A 119 13.98 13.24 -6.53
CA THR A 119 14.83 13.92 -7.51
C THR A 119 14.92 15.41 -7.17
N ARG A 120 16.05 16.06 -7.46
CA ARG A 120 16.22 17.51 -7.27
C ARG A 120 15.11 18.34 -7.94
N GLN A 121 14.62 17.87 -9.09
CA GLN A 121 13.51 18.50 -9.81
C GLN A 121 12.22 18.44 -9.00
N ARG A 122 11.82 17.26 -8.50
CA ARG A 122 10.60 17.15 -7.70
C ARG A 122 10.70 17.91 -6.37
N HIS A 123 11.88 17.91 -5.75
CA HIS A 123 12.14 18.74 -4.57
C HIS A 123 12.03 20.25 -4.88
N ALA A 124 12.51 20.70 -6.04
CA ALA A 124 12.37 22.09 -6.47
C ALA A 124 10.91 22.48 -6.75
N GLU A 125 10.14 21.59 -7.39
CA GLU A 125 8.70 21.76 -7.61
C GLU A 125 7.94 21.87 -6.28
N MET A 126 8.19 20.97 -5.33
CA MET A 126 7.56 21.01 -4.00
C MET A 126 7.94 22.28 -3.22
N LYS A 127 9.17 22.77 -3.37
CA LYS A 127 9.59 24.04 -2.77
C LYS A 127 8.89 25.25 -3.41
N ALA A 128 8.75 25.26 -4.74
CA ALA A 128 8.02 26.30 -5.46
C ALA A 128 6.52 26.30 -5.09
N GLU A 129 5.93 25.11 -4.95
CA GLU A 129 4.55 24.94 -4.49
C GLU A 129 4.37 25.47 -3.05
N LEU A 130 5.31 25.15 -2.15
CA LEU A 130 5.31 25.69 -0.79
C LEU A 130 5.39 27.23 -0.76
N ASP A 131 6.26 27.82 -1.57
CA ASP A 131 6.40 29.28 -1.65
C ASP A 131 5.15 29.95 -2.24
N ALA A 132 4.49 29.30 -3.21
CA ALA A 132 3.21 29.76 -3.74
C ALA A 132 2.09 29.72 -2.68
N LEU A 133 2.00 28.63 -1.90
CA LEU A 133 1.04 28.50 -0.80
C LEU A 133 1.28 29.54 0.31
N ARG A 134 2.55 29.80 0.66
CA ARG A 134 2.91 30.85 1.62
C ARG A 134 2.53 32.25 1.14
N SER A 135 2.70 32.52 -0.15
CA SER A 135 2.28 33.79 -0.76
C SER A 135 0.75 33.93 -0.73
N LYS A 136 0.02 32.86 -1.08
CA LYS A 136 -1.45 32.82 -1.00
C LYS A 136 -1.96 33.00 0.43
N ARG A 137 -1.27 32.45 1.43
CA ARG A 137 -1.59 32.67 2.85
C ARG A 137 -1.55 34.16 3.22
N LEU A 138 -0.55 34.91 2.76
CA LEU A 138 -0.44 36.34 3.04
C LEU A 138 -1.60 37.12 2.43
N GLN A 139 -2.03 36.75 1.22
CA GLN A 139 -3.22 37.35 0.57
C GLN A 139 -4.48 37.09 1.38
N VAL A 140 -4.69 35.85 1.86
CA VAL A 140 -5.84 35.51 2.71
C VAL A 140 -5.83 36.27 4.03
N ILE A 141 -4.67 36.50 4.63
CA ILE A 141 -4.56 37.32 5.85
C ILE A 141 -4.97 38.77 5.57
N ASP A 142 -4.55 39.34 4.44
CA ASP A 142 -4.95 40.69 4.04
C ASP A 142 -6.47 40.79 3.78
N GLU A 143 -7.05 39.78 3.10
CA GLU A 143 -8.49 39.66 2.91
C GLU A 143 -9.24 39.55 4.25
N MET A 144 -8.73 38.76 5.20
CA MET A 144 -9.28 38.68 6.55
C MET A 144 -9.24 40.02 7.28
N HIS A 145 -8.15 40.78 7.16
CA HIS A 145 -8.00 42.09 7.79
C HIS A 145 -9.00 43.10 7.19
N LYS A 146 -9.16 43.09 5.86
CA LYS A 146 -10.14 43.93 5.16
C LYS A 146 -11.57 43.57 5.55
N ALA A 147 -11.90 42.27 5.56
CA ALA A 147 -13.22 41.80 5.98
C ALA A 147 -13.50 42.12 7.46
N ALA A 148 -12.51 42.03 8.34
CA ALA A 148 -12.66 42.36 9.76
C ALA A 148 -12.79 43.86 10.05
N ALA A 149 -12.36 44.73 9.14
CA ALA A 149 -12.56 46.18 9.24
C ALA A 149 -13.99 46.60 8.87
N ASP A 150 -14.75 45.71 8.22
CA ASP A 150 -16.15 45.92 7.88
C ASP A 150 -17.03 45.69 9.13
N LYS A 151 -17.78 46.71 9.55
CA LYS A 151 -18.36 46.81 10.91
C LYS A 151 -19.61 45.96 11.14
N ASP A 152 -20.05 45.17 10.17
CA ASP A 152 -21.21 44.29 10.30
C ASP A 152 -20.80 42.91 10.82
N PHE A 153 -20.55 42.83 12.13
CA PHE A 153 -20.00 41.66 12.80
C PHE A 153 -20.94 40.44 12.83
N ARG A 154 -22.23 40.60 12.53
CA ARG A 154 -23.24 39.56 12.78
C ARG A 154 -23.41 38.58 11.62
N GLU A 155 -23.06 38.95 10.39
CA GLU A 155 -23.14 38.08 9.21
C GLU A 155 -21.93 38.24 8.27
N ASN A 156 -20.73 38.32 8.83
CA ASN A 156 -19.53 38.48 8.01
C ASN A 156 -19.09 37.14 7.36
N ALA A 157 -19.91 36.65 6.43
CA ALA A 157 -19.64 35.48 5.60
C ALA A 157 -18.27 35.54 4.90
N PRO A 158 -17.79 36.71 4.39
CA PRO A 158 -16.44 36.85 3.87
C PRO A 158 -15.35 36.53 4.91
N LEU A 159 -15.48 37.00 6.15
CA LEU A 159 -14.52 36.71 7.21
C LEU A 159 -14.52 35.23 7.60
N GLN A 160 -15.69 34.60 7.65
CA GLN A 160 -15.81 33.17 7.94
C GLN A 160 -15.16 32.32 6.82
N ALA A 161 -15.45 32.63 5.56
CA ALA A 161 -14.85 31.96 4.41
C ALA A 161 -13.32 32.12 4.41
N ALA A 162 -12.81 33.32 4.71
CA ALA A 162 -11.38 33.57 4.76
C ALA A 162 -10.68 32.82 5.91
N ARG A 163 -11.35 32.63 7.07
CA ARG A 163 -10.83 31.80 8.18
C ARG A 163 -10.73 30.33 7.80
N GLU A 164 -11.74 29.79 7.12
CA GLU A 164 -11.75 28.40 6.65
C GLU A 164 -10.67 28.18 5.59
N GLN A 165 -10.56 29.10 4.63
CA GLN A 165 -9.52 29.09 3.61
C GLN A 165 -8.11 29.15 4.22
N ARG A 166 -7.90 29.97 5.26
CA ARG A 166 -6.63 30.01 6.00
C ARG A 166 -6.33 28.67 6.67
N GLY A 167 -7.32 28.04 7.30
CA GLY A 167 -7.17 26.72 7.92
C GLY A 167 -6.77 25.64 6.92
N HIS A 168 -7.36 25.65 5.73
CA HIS A 168 -7.02 24.71 4.66
C HIS A 168 -5.58 24.93 4.15
N LEU A 169 -5.18 26.18 3.93
CA LEU A 169 -3.83 26.53 3.48
C LEU A 169 -2.77 26.13 4.51
N GLU A 170 -3.01 26.35 5.81
CA GLU A 170 -2.09 25.94 6.88
C GLU A 170 -1.93 24.41 6.94
N GLY A 171 -2.98 23.64 6.67
CA GLY A 171 -2.91 22.19 6.54
C GLY A 171 -1.99 21.77 5.39
N GLN A 172 -2.21 22.32 4.19
CA GLN A 172 -1.40 22.02 3.00
C GLN A 172 0.07 22.43 3.17
N ILE A 173 0.32 23.62 3.72
CA ILE A 173 1.68 24.11 4.02
C ILE A 173 2.38 23.14 4.96
N ARG A 174 1.72 22.71 6.03
CA ARG A 174 2.31 21.80 7.01
C ARG A 174 2.63 20.44 6.41
N GLU A 175 1.73 19.88 5.61
CA GLU A 175 1.96 18.61 4.93
C GLU A 175 3.15 18.69 3.96
N LEU A 176 3.27 19.77 3.18
CA LEU A 176 4.41 20.00 2.28
C LEU A 176 5.72 20.24 3.03
N GLU A 177 5.69 20.99 4.13
CA GLU A 177 6.88 21.22 4.97
C GLU A 177 7.36 19.94 5.65
N ASP A 178 6.45 19.13 6.17
CA ASP A 178 6.80 17.86 6.82
C ASP A 178 7.27 16.84 5.79
N ALA A 179 6.67 16.82 4.59
CA ALA A 179 7.17 16.04 3.47
C ALA A 179 8.60 16.48 3.09
N LEU A 180 8.86 17.77 2.89
CA LEU A 180 10.18 18.33 2.54
C LEU A 180 11.26 18.05 3.60
N LYS A 181 10.91 18.06 4.89
CA LYS A 181 11.84 17.70 5.99
C LYS A 181 12.21 16.22 6.01
N ALA A 182 11.31 15.35 5.57
CA ALA A 182 11.54 13.92 5.49
C ALA A 182 12.32 13.48 4.24
N VAL A 183 12.54 14.40 3.28
CA VAL A 183 13.31 14.14 2.06
C VAL A 183 14.80 14.22 2.32
N THR A 184 15.55 13.20 1.93
CA THR A 184 16.99 13.36 1.70
C THR A 184 17.19 13.69 0.22
N ILE A 185 17.69 14.90 -0.07
CA ILE A 185 17.99 15.31 -1.43
C ILE A 185 19.12 14.43 -1.94
N ILE A 186 18.80 13.48 -2.81
CA ILE A 186 19.83 12.74 -3.53
C ILE A 186 20.43 13.71 -4.53
N ASN A 187 21.61 14.23 -4.19
CA ASN A 187 22.48 14.84 -5.18
C ASN A 187 22.79 13.76 -6.21
N LYS A 188 22.10 13.80 -7.36
CA LYS A 188 22.59 13.17 -8.57
C LYS A 188 23.93 13.82 -8.92
N LYS A 189 25.02 13.31 -8.35
CA LYS A 189 26.17 12.95 -9.19
C LYS A 189 25.70 11.74 -10.03
N PRO A 190 25.97 11.71 -11.33
CA PRO A 190 25.26 10.83 -12.25
C PRO A 190 25.80 9.40 -12.20
N GLU A 191 25.52 8.64 -11.13
CA GLU A 191 25.70 7.19 -11.02
C GLU A 191 24.68 6.73 -9.95
N THR A 192 23.76 5.79 -10.08
CA THR A 192 23.56 4.66 -10.99
C THR A 192 22.20 4.01 -10.59
N THR A 193 21.06 4.36 -11.22
CA THR A 193 20.00 3.34 -11.37
C THR A 193 20.53 2.41 -12.44
N LEU A 194 21.38 1.47 -12.02
CA LEU A 194 21.92 0.47 -12.92
C LEU A 194 20.80 -0.45 -13.37
N LYS A 195 19.74 -0.68 -12.58
CA LYS A 195 18.75 -1.71 -12.86
C LYS A 195 17.47 -1.20 -13.52
N VAL A 196 16.95 -1.96 -14.48
CA VAL A 196 15.66 -1.73 -15.15
C VAL A 196 14.49 -2.00 -14.20
N SER A 197 13.54 -1.07 -14.13
CA SER A 197 12.32 -1.12 -13.31
C SER A 197 11.06 -0.86 -14.14
N ILE A 198 9.89 -1.14 -13.56
CA ILE A 198 8.61 -0.78 -14.18
C ILE A 198 8.51 0.75 -14.26
N GLY A 199 8.17 1.26 -15.44
CA GLY A 199 8.14 2.68 -15.79
C GLY A 199 9.38 3.15 -16.57
N ASP A 200 10.44 2.34 -16.63
CA ASP A 200 11.67 2.73 -17.33
C ASP A 200 11.54 2.59 -18.85
N SER A 201 12.10 3.60 -19.53
CA SER A 201 12.40 3.60 -20.96
C SER A 201 13.75 2.92 -21.19
N ILE A 202 13.78 1.86 -21.99
CA ILE A 202 14.97 1.08 -22.29
C ILE A 202 15.16 0.96 -23.81
N ILE A 203 16.41 0.81 -24.23
CA ILE A 203 16.76 0.45 -25.60
C ILE A 203 17.35 -0.95 -25.57
N LEU A 204 16.81 -1.87 -26.37
CA LEU A 204 17.36 -3.20 -26.54
C LEU A 204 18.08 -3.28 -27.88
N ARG A 205 19.39 -3.53 -27.84
CA ARG A 205 20.21 -3.79 -29.03
C ARG A 205 20.28 -5.28 -29.28
N ASP A 206 19.81 -5.75 -30.42
CA ASP A 206 20.03 -7.13 -30.86
C ASP A 206 21.51 -7.34 -31.19
N LEU A 207 22.18 -8.28 -30.54
CA LEU A 207 23.60 -8.54 -30.80
C LEU A 207 23.84 -9.37 -32.08
N GLY A 208 22.80 -10.00 -32.63
CA GLY A 208 22.85 -10.75 -33.88
C GLY A 208 22.66 -9.87 -35.11
N SER A 209 21.70 -8.93 -35.07
CA SER A 209 21.42 -8.02 -36.20
C SER A 209 22.01 -6.62 -36.04
N GLY A 210 22.30 -6.18 -34.81
CA GLY A 210 22.76 -4.82 -34.50
C GLY A 210 21.63 -3.79 -34.35
N ASP A 211 20.36 -4.20 -34.49
CA ASP A 211 19.22 -3.30 -34.45
C ASP A 211 18.89 -2.83 -33.03
N ASP A 212 18.60 -1.52 -32.90
CA ASP A 212 18.15 -0.92 -31.65
C ASP A 212 16.62 -0.74 -31.64
N ARG A 213 15.97 -1.18 -30.56
CA ARG A 213 14.53 -0.97 -30.36
C ARG A 213 14.25 -0.37 -28.99
N GLN A 214 13.46 0.69 -28.95
CA GLN A 214 13.06 1.37 -27.73
C GLN A 214 11.75 0.80 -27.17
N TYR A 215 11.72 0.58 -25.85
CA TYR A 215 10.58 0.05 -25.13
C TYR A 215 10.38 0.75 -23.80
N ILE A 216 9.14 0.78 -23.32
CA ILE A 216 8.78 1.20 -21.97
C ILE A 216 8.25 -0.02 -21.22
N ILE A 217 8.85 -0.33 -20.06
CA ILE A 217 8.39 -1.46 -19.25
C ILE A 217 7.18 -1.03 -18.43
N VAL A 218 6.05 -1.72 -18.59
CA VAL A 218 4.80 -1.37 -17.90
C VAL A 218 4.15 -2.56 -17.20
N SER A 219 3.14 -2.29 -16.38
CA SER A 219 2.31 -3.35 -15.78
C SER A 219 1.46 -4.04 -16.86
N PRO A 220 1.03 -5.32 -16.68
CA PRO A 220 0.22 -6.03 -17.67
C PRO A 220 -1.10 -5.35 -18.06
N LYS A 221 -1.61 -4.45 -17.22
CA LYS A 221 -2.83 -3.68 -17.44
C LYS A 221 -2.66 -2.43 -18.31
N GLU A 222 -1.42 -2.02 -18.60
CA GLU A 222 -1.08 -0.75 -19.24
C GLU A 222 -0.33 -0.93 -20.57
N VAL A 223 -0.38 -2.15 -21.11
CA VAL A 223 0.33 -2.55 -22.33
C VAL A 223 -0.24 -1.84 -23.56
N ASP A 224 0.64 -1.24 -24.34
CA ASP A 224 0.30 -0.59 -25.61
C ASP A 224 1.48 -0.76 -26.59
N PRO A 225 1.44 -1.79 -27.46
CA PRO A 225 2.51 -2.06 -28.40
C PRO A 225 2.74 -0.93 -29.42
N ALA A 226 1.71 -0.14 -29.74
CA ALA A 226 1.83 0.97 -30.68
C ALA A 226 2.70 2.11 -30.13
N GLN A 227 2.76 2.24 -28.80
CA GLN A 227 3.63 3.18 -28.09
C GLN A 227 4.91 2.55 -27.55
N GLY A 228 5.25 1.33 -27.98
CA GLY A 228 6.43 0.61 -27.49
C GLY A 228 6.33 0.20 -26.01
N LYS A 229 5.13 0.17 -25.41
CA LYS A 229 4.93 -0.26 -24.03
C LYS A 229 4.82 -1.79 -23.97
N ILE A 230 5.73 -2.43 -23.25
CA ILE A 230 5.78 -3.87 -23.10
C ILE A 230 5.53 -4.30 -21.66
N SER A 231 4.80 -5.40 -21.50
CA SER A 231 4.47 -5.94 -20.19
C SER A 231 5.71 -6.45 -19.47
N SER A 232 5.84 -6.10 -18.19
CA SER A 232 6.72 -6.75 -17.21
C SER A 232 6.56 -8.27 -17.14
N ALA A 233 5.40 -8.81 -17.51
CA ALA A 233 5.14 -10.25 -17.54
C ALA A 233 5.49 -10.94 -18.88
N SER A 234 5.84 -10.17 -19.92
CA SER A 234 6.23 -10.70 -21.23
C SER A 234 7.62 -11.38 -21.17
N PRO A 235 7.99 -12.26 -22.13
CA PRO A 235 9.32 -12.88 -22.16
C PRO A 235 10.47 -11.87 -22.14
N ILE A 236 10.34 -10.78 -22.91
CA ILE A 236 11.31 -9.68 -22.94
C ILE A 236 11.28 -8.91 -21.61
N GLY A 237 10.09 -8.52 -21.13
CA GLY A 237 9.93 -7.77 -19.87
C GLY A 237 10.49 -8.52 -18.65
N LYS A 238 10.27 -9.83 -18.57
CA LYS A 238 10.84 -10.70 -17.53
C LYS A 238 12.35 -10.84 -17.64
N ALA A 239 12.88 -10.83 -18.86
CA ALA A 239 14.32 -10.96 -19.08
C ALA A 239 15.08 -9.69 -18.67
N VAL A 240 14.46 -8.51 -18.80
CA VAL A 240 15.12 -7.21 -18.55
C VAL A 240 14.85 -6.65 -17.15
N ILE A 241 13.70 -6.93 -16.54
CA ILE A 241 13.38 -6.41 -15.19
C ILE A 241 14.43 -6.81 -14.17
N GLY A 242 14.92 -5.83 -13.41
CA GLY A 242 15.95 -5.99 -12.38
C GLY A 242 17.37 -6.17 -12.91
N ARG A 243 17.56 -6.22 -14.24
CA ARG A 243 18.88 -6.32 -14.90
C ARG A 243 19.53 -4.98 -15.09
N VAL A 244 20.85 -5.00 -15.22
CA VAL A 244 21.66 -3.78 -15.27
C VAL A 244 21.75 -3.21 -16.70
N PHE A 245 21.70 -1.88 -16.86
CA PHE A 245 22.03 -1.21 -18.12
C PHE A 245 23.49 -1.51 -18.49
N GLY A 246 23.71 -2.00 -19.70
CA GLY A 246 24.96 -2.56 -20.20
C GLY A 246 25.04 -4.09 -20.09
N GLU A 247 24.08 -4.73 -19.42
CA GLU A 247 24.01 -6.19 -19.32
C GLU A 247 23.38 -6.81 -20.56
N VAL A 248 23.85 -8.00 -20.93
CA VAL A 248 23.30 -8.80 -22.02
C VAL A 248 22.33 -9.83 -21.47
N VAL A 249 21.11 -9.86 -22.02
CA VAL A 249 20.06 -10.81 -21.64
C VAL A 249 19.73 -11.74 -22.80
N GLU A 250 19.43 -13.00 -22.47
CA GLU A 250 19.00 -14.01 -23.44
C GLU A 250 17.49 -14.23 -23.33
N VAL A 251 16.78 -14.05 -24.44
CA VAL A 251 15.33 -14.24 -24.52
C VAL A 251 15.03 -15.44 -25.40
N ALA A 252 14.31 -16.41 -24.84
CA ALA A 252 13.83 -17.56 -25.60
C ALA A 252 12.65 -17.14 -26.49
N THR A 253 12.81 -17.29 -27.80
CA THR A 253 11.73 -17.10 -28.79
C THR A 253 11.45 -18.41 -29.53
N PRO A 254 10.28 -18.57 -30.18
CA PRO A 254 9.98 -19.76 -30.97
C PRO A 254 10.98 -20.04 -32.09
N ALA A 255 11.69 -19.02 -32.59
CA ALA A 255 12.71 -19.14 -33.64
C ALA A 255 14.13 -19.39 -33.10
N GLY A 256 14.33 -19.42 -31.77
CA GLY A 256 15.62 -19.60 -31.13
C GLY A 256 15.88 -18.61 -29.99
N LYS A 257 17.09 -18.66 -29.43
CA LYS A 257 17.54 -17.76 -28.36
C LYS A 257 18.10 -16.47 -28.97
N LEU A 258 17.52 -15.33 -28.62
CA LEU A 258 18.00 -14.01 -29.02
C LEU A 258 18.73 -13.33 -27.86
N ARG A 259 19.81 -12.59 -28.17
CA ARG A 259 20.62 -11.90 -27.17
C ARG A 259 20.51 -10.39 -27.36
N TYR A 260 20.17 -9.70 -26.27
CA TYR A 260 19.98 -8.26 -26.27
C TYR A 260 20.89 -7.58 -25.26
N GLU A 261 21.56 -6.51 -25.66
CA GLU A 261 22.22 -5.58 -24.74
C GLU A 261 21.22 -4.52 -24.28
N ILE A 262 21.08 -4.33 -22.97
CA ILE A 262 20.18 -3.35 -22.38
C ILE A 262 20.86 -1.99 -22.34
N LYS A 263 20.25 -0.97 -22.91
CA LYS A 263 20.70 0.42 -22.83
C LYS A 263 19.65 1.30 -22.22
N LYS A 264 20.08 2.40 -21.63
CA LYS A 264 19.18 3.38 -21.04
C LYS A 264 18.48 4.15 -22.16
N GLY A 265 17.16 4.13 -22.16
CA GLY A 265 16.36 4.99 -23.03
C GLY A 265 16.40 6.44 -22.54
N SER A 266 16.40 7.36 -23.49
CA SER A 266 16.31 8.80 -23.24
C SER A 266 14.96 9.21 -22.64
#